data_AF-A0A0L7QM47-F1
#
_entry.id   AF-A0A0L7QM47-F1
#
_cell.length_a   1.000
_cell.length_b   1.000
_cell.length_c   1.000
_cell.angle_alpha   90.00
_cell.angle_beta   90.00
_cell.angle_gamma   90.00
#
_symmetry.space_group_name_H-M   'P 1'
#
loop_
_entity.id
_entity.type
_entity.pdbx_description
1 polymer ?
#
loop_
_entity_poly.entity_id
_entity_poly.type
_entity_poly.pdbx_seq_one_letter_code
_entity_poly.pdbx_strand_id
1 'polypeptide(L)'
;WCLDSGCTTHLRRDKKRFTEITNTYVKRVNLANDESTSATATDTVSIMTSNNVTNELSNLRYVLHVPTLRTNLMSVAKITEDKSQG
;
A
#
# COMPACT_ATOMS: atom_id res chain seq x y z
N TRP A 1 8.49 5.29 -1.69
CA TRP A 1 7.92 4.10 -1.03
C TRP A 1 9.05 3.42 -0.30
N CYS A 2 8.82 2.93 0.91
CA CYS A 2 9.76 2.08 1.64
C CYS A 2 9.20 0.67 1.69
N LEU A 3 10.04 -0.33 1.37
CA LEU A 3 9.71 -1.73 1.63
C LEU A 3 9.78 -1.97 3.14
N ASP A 4 8.72 -2.54 3.69
CA ASP A 4 8.57 -2.75 5.12
C ASP A 4 8.08 -4.17 5.39
N SER A 5 8.88 -4.93 6.15
CA SER A 5 8.59 -6.31 6.53
C SER A 5 7.64 -6.41 7.73
N GLY A 6 7.57 -5.38 8.57
CA GLY A 6 6.66 -5.31 9.71
C GLY A 6 5.26 -4.82 9.33
N CYS A 7 5.10 -4.28 8.12
CA CYS A 7 3.82 -3.80 7.65
C CYS A 7 2.94 -4.95 7.13
N THR A 8 1.69 -5.01 7.59
CA THR A 8 0.72 -6.05 7.19
C THR A 8 -0.06 -5.72 5.92
N THR A 9 0.01 -4.46 5.47
CA THR A 9 -0.57 -4.04 4.18
C THR A 9 0.16 -2.85 3.58
N HIS A 10 -0.12 -2.51 2.32
CA HIS A 10 0.42 -1.29 1.71
C HIS A 10 -0.24 -0.05 2.30
N LEU A 11 0.56 0.98 2.60
CA LEU A 11 0.07 2.24 3.14
C LEU A 11 0.57 3.42 2.31
N ARG A 12 -0.30 4.39 2.05
CA ARG A 12 0.01 5.54 1.20
C ARG A 12 -0.56 6.83 1.76
N ARG A 13 0.20 7.92 1.64
CA ARG A 13 -0.20 9.25 2.12
C ARG A 13 -1.13 10.01 1.17
N ASP A 14 -0.96 9.84 -0.13
CA ASP A 14 -1.57 10.68 -1.16
C ASP A 14 -2.71 9.96 -1.91
N LYS A 15 -3.79 10.69 -2.21
CA LYS A 15 -4.91 10.22 -3.05
C LYS A 15 -4.68 10.38 -4.56
N LYS A 16 -3.69 11.17 -5.00
CA LYS A 16 -3.57 11.61 -6.40
C LYS A 16 -3.31 10.54 -7.48
N ARG A 17 -3.16 9.26 -7.12
CA ARG A 17 -2.98 8.17 -8.13
C ARG A 17 -3.84 6.96 -7.81
N PHE A 18 -5.08 7.21 -7.40
CA PHE A 18 -6.05 6.13 -7.24
C PHE A 18 -6.51 5.76 -8.64
N THR A 19 -6.26 4.52 -9.06
CA THR A 19 -6.82 4.01 -10.31
C THR A 19 -8.20 3.43 -10.08
N GLU A 20 -8.46 2.93 -8.86
CA GLU A 20 -9.76 2.43 -8.44
C GLU A 20 -9.93 2.59 -6.93
N ILE A 21 -10.84 3.48 -6.50
CA ILE A 21 -11.25 3.56 -5.11
C ILE A 21 -12.27 2.45 -4.88
N THR A 22 -11.86 1.41 -4.14
CA THR A 22 -12.75 0.28 -3.87
C THR A 22 -13.63 0.55 -2.66
N ASN A 23 -13.18 1.35 -1.69
CA ASN A 23 -14.00 1.65 -0.53
C ASN A 23 -13.55 2.91 0.23
N THR A 24 -14.51 3.68 0.75
CA THR A 24 -14.27 4.88 1.56
C THR A 24 -14.87 4.69 2.95
N TYR A 25 -14.05 4.24 3.89
CA TYR A 25 -14.41 4.13 5.31
C TYR A 25 -13.19 4.42 6.17
N VAL A 26 -13.42 4.84 7.41
CA VAL A 26 -12.35 5.06 8.39
C VAL A 26 -11.96 3.73 9.02
N LYS A 27 -10.73 3.29 8.80
CA LYS A 27 -10.14 2.11 9.44
C LYS A 27 -9.01 2.54 10.37
N ARG A 28 -8.98 2.02 11.60
CA ARG A 28 -7.85 2.21 12.51
C ARG A 28 -6.66 1.37 12.03
N VAL A 29 -5.49 2.00 11.95
CA VAL A 29 -4.20 1.38 11.63
C VAL A 29 -3.31 1.55 12.86
N ASN A 30 -2.79 0.44 13.40
CA ASN A 30 -1.86 0.47 14.51
C ASN A 30 -0.43 0.71 13.98
N LEU A 31 0.32 1.55 14.66
CA LEU A 31 1.69 1.91 14.33
C LEU A 31 2.66 1.13 15.22
N ALA A 32 3.94 1.11 14.84
CA ALA A 32 4.98 0.39 15.58
C ALA A 32 5.30 1.01 16.96
N ASN A 33 4.86 2.24 17.22
CA ASN A 33 5.07 2.98 18.46
C ASN A 33 3.85 2.90 19.40
N ASP A 34 3.02 1.86 19.29
CA ASP A 34 1.76 1.65 20.02
C ASP A 34 0.67 2.72 19.80
N GLU A 35 0.95 3.74 18.97
CA GLU A 35 -0.05 4.68 18.52
C GLU A 35 -0.94 4.08 17.44
N SER A 36 -2.02 4.78 17.11
CA SER A 36 -2.88 4.41 15.99
C SER A 36 -3.24 5.63 15.16
N THR A 37 -3.55 5.39 13.90
CA THR A 37 -3.99 6.41 12.96
C THR A 37 -5.15 5.93 12.11
N SER A 38 -5.70 6.82 11.30
CA SER A 38 -6.89 6.55 10.49
C SER A 38 -6.52 6.41 9.02
N ALA A 39 -6.81 5.25 8.44
CA ALA A 39 -6.94 5.09 7.00
C ALA A 39 -8.33 5.58 6.57
N THR A 40 -8.41 6.39 5.51
CA THR A 40 -9.68 7.01 5.07
C THR A 40 -10.27 6.35 3.82
N ALA A 41 -9.51 5.48 3.16
CA ALA A 41 -9.91 4.79 1.94
C ALA A 41 -9.03 3.56 1.73
N THR A 42 -9.54 2.63 0.93
CA THR A 42 -8.78 1.51 0.36
C THR A 42 -8.84 1.61 -1.16
N ASP A 43 -7.71 1.41 -1.83
CA ASP A 43 -7.61 1.52 -3.28
C ASP A 43 -6.62 0.53 -3.91
N THR A 44 -6.65 0.47 -5.24
CA THR A 44 -5.59 -0.14 -6.05
C THR A 44 -4.70 0.97 -6.60
N VAL A 45 -3.38 0.81 -6.47
CA VAL A 45 -2.38 1.77 -6.98
C VAL A 45 -1.50 1.10 -8.02
N SER A 46 -1.44 1.69 -9.21
CA SER A 46 -0.45 1.29 -10.22
C SER A 46 0.91 1.91 -9.93
N ILE A 47 1.94 1.08 -9.91
CA ILE A 47 3.35 1.46 -9.77
C ILE A 47 4.10 1.00 -11.02
N MET A 48 5.09 1.80 -11.44
CA MET A 48 6.01 1.38 -12.47
C MET A 48 7.21 0.71 -11.81
N THR A 49 7.44 -0.55 -12.15
CA THR A 49 8.61 -1.31 -11.77
C THR A 49 9.54 -1.40 -12.97
N SER A 50 10.82 -1.11 -12.78
CA SER A 50 11.83 -1.26 -13.84
C SER A 50 12.80 -2.35 -13.44
N ASN A 51 12.98 -3.34 -14.30
CA ASN A 51 14.22 -4.11 -14.29
C ASN A 51 15.18 -3.49 -15.32
N ASN A 52 16.44 -3.93 -15.39
CA ASN A 52 17.43 -3.37 -16.32
C ASN A 52 17.09 -3.56 -17.83
N VAL A 53 15.92 -4.14 -18.15
CA VAL A 53 15.48 -4.52 -19.50
C VAL A 53 14.14 -3.87 -19.87
N THR A 54 13.17 -3.87 -18.96
CA THR A 54 11.79 -3.43 -19.19
C THR A 54 11.23 -2.62 -18.02
N ASN A 55 10.38 -1.66 -18.37
CA ASN A 55 9.46 -1.03 -17.43
C ASN A 55 8.12 -1.75 -17.50
N GLU A 56 7.60 -2.15 -16.36
CA GLU A 56 6.34 -2.86 -16.22
C GLU A 56 5.42 -2.08 -15.30
N LEU A 57 4.13 -2.02 -15.64
CA LEU A 57 3.11 -1.44 -14.79
C LEU A 57 2.52 -2.54 -13.91
N SER A 58 2.78 -2.46 -12.61
CA SER A 58 2.30 -3.41 -11.60
C SER A 58 1.21 -2.76 -10.74
N ASN A 59 0.20 -3.54 -10.32
CA ASN A 59 -0.87 -3.05 -9.46
C ASN A 59 -0.69 -3.56 -8.02
N LEU A 60 -0.61 -2.62 -7.07
CA LEU A 60 -0.71 -2.90 -5.65
C LEU A 60 -2.20 -2.84 -5.26
N ARG A 61 -2.74 -3.95 -4.77
CA ARG A 61 -4.11 -4.03 -4.27
C ARG A 61 -4.18 -3.76 -2.77
N TYR A 62 -5.36 -3.39 -2.27
CA TYR A 62 -5.63 -3.18 -0.84
C TYR A 62 -4.73 -2.13 -0.17
N VAL A 63 -4.37 -1.08 -0.91
CA VAL A 63 -3.55 0.02 -0.40
C VAL A 63 -4.43 0.88 0.50
N LEU A 64 -3.99 1.11 1.74
CA LEU A 64 -4.70 1.99 2.67
C LEU A 64 -4.20 3.42 2.54
N HIS A 65 -5.13 4.35 2.39
CA HIS A 65 -4.83 5.77 2.38
C HIS A 65 -4.78 6.35 3.79
N VAL A 66 -3.59 6.72 4.25
CA VAL A 66 -3.31 7.25 5.59
C VAL A 66 -2.62 8.62 5.47
N PRO A 67 -3.37 9.75 5.60
CA PRO A 67 -2.86 11.10 5.33
C PRO A 67 -1.69 11.54 6.25
N THR A 68 -1.61 10.94 7.43
CA THR A 68 -0.65 11.26 8.51
C THR A 68 0.72 10.60 8.30
N LEU A 69 0.86 9.71 7.32
CA LEU A 69 2.13 9.04 7.05
C LEU A 69 3.21 10.02 6.58
N ARG A 70 4.42 9.84 7.12
CA ARG A 70 5.61 10.54 6.63
C ARG A 70 6.11 9.97 5.30
N THR A 71 5.91 8.68 5.04
CA THR A 71 6.35 8.00 3.81
C THR A 71 5.39 6.86 3.47
N ASN A 72 5.21 6.58 2.18
CA ASN A 72 4.41 5.44 1.72
C ASN A 72 5.14 4.14 2.06
N LEU A 73 4.42 3.16 2.58
CA LEU A 73 4.95 1.85 2.98
C LEU A 73 4.42 0.76 2.06
N MET A 74 5.32 -0.13 1.69
CA MET A 74 5.05 -1.27 0.84
C MET A 74 5.30 -2.53 1.66
N SER A 75 4.22 -3.18 2.10
CA SER A 75 4.31 -4.45 2.82
C SER A 75 5.00 -5.52 1.97
N VAL A 76 6.10 -6.06 2.50
CA VAL A 76 6.77 -7.22 1.90
C VAL A 76 5.84 -8.43 1.94
N ALA A 77 5.19 -8.66 3.09
CA ALA A 77 4.25 -9.76 3.28
C ALA A 77 3.20 -9.80 2.18
N LYS A 78 2.52 -8.67 1.91
CA LYS A 78 1.49 -8.60 0.85
C LYS A 78 2.00 -8.85 -0.55
N ILE A 79 3.21 -8.40 -0.90
CA ILE A 79 3.78 -8.68 -2.22
C ILE A 79 4.15 -10.15 -2.36
N THR A 80 4.61 -10.78 -1.28
CA THR A 80 5.00 -12.20 -1.30
C THR A 80 3.84 -13.16 -1.09
N GLU A 81 2.70 -12.69 -0.57
CA GLU A 81 1.47 -13.48 -0.40
C GLU A 81 0.93 -13.99 -1.75
N ASP A 82 1.24 -13.31 -2.87
CA ASP A 82 0.76 -13.67 -4.21
C ASP A 82 1.69 -14.68 -4.93
N LYS A 83 2.03 -15.78 -4.24
CA LYS A 83 2.76 -16.93 -4.83
C LYS A 83 2.07 -18.30 -4.66
N SER A 84 0.83 -18.35 -4.18
CA SER A 84 0.11 -19.62 -3.92
C SER A 84 -1.15 -19.83 -4.78
N GLN A 85 -1.29 -19.18 -5.92
CA GLN A 85 -2.26 -19.57 -6.94
C GLN A 85 -1.49 -20.26 -8.09
N GLY A 86 -1.15 -21.53 -7.85
CA GLY A 86 -0.75 -22.50 -8.85
C GLY A 86 -1.83 -23.55 -9.00
#